data_AF-B0ERQ8-F1
#
_entry.id   AF-B0ERQ8-F1
#
_cell.length_a   1.000
_cell.length_b   1.000
_cell.length_c   1.000
_cell.angle_alpha   90.00
_cell.angle_beta   90.00
_cell.angle_gamma   90.00
#
_symmetry.space_group_name_H-M   'P 1'
#
loop_
_entity.id
_entity.type
_entity.pdbx_description
1 polymer ?
#
loop_
_entity_poly.entity_id
_entity_poly.type
_entity_poly.pdbx_seq_one_letter_code
_entity_poly.pdbx_strand_id
1 'polypeptide(L)'
;MCEYVRWSVDYIEQHAKHVKVNQIKLKEKIIPLLERIEAETFDESIHQAPNDIESRLRYILVVDALNFCFWPTEGFEYDDLTKGLSHLEQDHPEVFEPNQMKNISSCLLAEYLVYENRVISNIEERTRLMREVGEVLCNRFNQKALNLLEESKYDATTLVSLIAKEFPGFR
;
A
#
# COMPACT_ATOMS: atom_id res chain seq x y z
N MET A 1 -12.63 17.56 2.92
CA MET A 1 -11.22 17.41 2.49
C MET A 1 -10.33 18.07 3.54
N CYS A 2 -9.34 17.34 4.06
CA CYS A 2 -8.49 17.75 5.19
C CYS A 2 -7.67 19.03 4.87
N GLU A 3 -7.61 19.99 5.81
CA GLU A 3 -6.84 21.24 5.64
C GLU A 3 -5.35 20.98 5.38
N TYR A 4 -4.80 19.93 5.98
CA TYR A 4 -3.40 19.55 5.78
C TYR A 4 -3.07 19.19 4.33
N VAL A 5 -4.00 18.51 3.64
CA VAL A 5 -3.84 18.17 2.21
C VAL A 5 -3.87 19.43 1.34
N ARG A 6 -4.76 20.39 1.66
CA ARG A 6 -4.79 21.67 0.93
C ARG A 6 -3.50 22.44 1.11
N TRP A 7 -2.99 22.51 2.34
CA TRP A 7 -1.75 23.20 2.65
C TRP A 7 -0.54 22.55 1.96
N SER A 8 -0.40 21.23 2.01
CA SER A 8 0.75 20.55 1.40
C SER A 8 0.74 20.65 -0.12
N VAL A 9 -0.42 20.55 -0.76
CA VAL A 9 -0.57 20.71 -2.21
C VAL A 9 -0.26 22.16 -2.64
N ASP A 10 -0.76 23.15 -1.90
CA ASP A 10 -0.47 24.57 -2.15
C ASP A 10 1.04 24.86 -2.00
N TYR A 11 1.67 24.30 -0.96
CA TYR A 11 3.12 24.39 -0.78
C TYR A 11 3.89 23.81 -1.98
N ILE A 12 3.50 22.63 -2.47
CA ILE A 12 4.13 22.02 -3.65
C ILE A 12 3.93 22.91 -4.89
N GLU A 13 2.71 23.41 -5.14
CA GLU A 13 2.43 24.28 -6.29
C GLU A 13 3.28 25.55 -6.29
N GLN A 14 3.38 26.20 -5.13
CA GLN A 14 4.15 27.43 -4.94
C GLN A 14 5.66 27.21 -5.18
N HIS A 15 6.19 26.05 -4.78
CA HIS A 15 7.62 25.76 -4.85
C HIS A 15 8.03 24.97 -6.11
N ALA A 16 7.09 24.46 -6.91
CA ALA A 16 7.39 23.75 -8.14
C ALA A 16 8.14 24.64 -9.15
N LYS A 17 9.30 24.17 -9.60
CA LYS A 17 10.18 24.91 -10.54
C LYS A 17 9.97 24.50 -12.00
N HIS A 18 9.68 23.23 -12.26
CA HIS A 18 9.69 22.65 -13.60
C HIS A 18 8.29 22.46 -14.20
N VAL A 19 7.25 22.44 -13.37
CA VAL A 19 5.86 22.20 -13.78
C VAL A 19 4.99 23.30 -13.17
N LYS A 20 4.02 23.80 -13.95
CA LYS A 20 3.03 24.78 -13.51
C LYS A 20 1.65 24.36 -13.96
N VAL A 21 0.65 24.62 -13.12
CA VAL A 21 -0.75 24.37 -13.47
C VAL A 21 -1.17 25.35 -14.56
N ASN A 22 -1.72 24.82 -15.67
CA ASN A 22 -2.30 25.67 -16.70
C ASN A 22 -3.72 26.07 -16.30
N GLN A 23 -3.83 27.23 -15.64
CA GLN A 23 -5.09 27.77 -15.12
C GLN A 23 -6.17 27.95 -16.20
N ILE A 24 -5.77 28.29 -17.43
CA ILE A 24 -6.70 28.43 -18.56
C ILE A 24 -7.28 27.07 -18.92
N LYS A 25 -6.42 26.06 -19.12
CA LYS A 25 -6.87 24.71 -19.50
C LYS A 25 -7.63 24.01 -18.38
N LEU A 26 -7.31 24.26 -17.12
CA LEU A 26 -8.09 23.77 -15.98
C LEU A 26 -9.53 24.27 -16.08
N LYS A 27 -9.73 25.59 -16.30
CA LYS A 27 -11.06 26.19 -16.45
C LYS A 27 -11.79 25.71 -17.69
N GLU A 28 -11.10 25.59 -18.83
CA GLU A 28 -11.71 25.19 -20.09
C GLU A 28 -12.09 23.71 -20.14
N LYS A 29 -11.27 22.83 -19.54
CA LYS A 29 -11.39 21.37 -19.74
C LYS A 29 -11.84 20.60 -18.52
N ILE A 30 -11.45 21.03 -17.31
CA ILE A 30 -11.67 20.24 -16.09
C ILE A 30 -12.90 20.74 -15.34
N ILE A 31 -13.04 22.06 -15.14
CA ILE A 31 -14.19 22.62 -14.41
C ILE A 31 -15.55 22.17 -15.00
N PRO A 32 -15.76 22.17 -16.33
CA PRO A 32 -17.04 21.71 -16.90
C PRO A 32 -17.31 20.21 -16.70
N LEU A 33 -16.28 19.43 -16.36
CA LEU A 33 -16.40 18.00 -16.07
C LEU A 33 -16.62 17.74 -14.58
N LEU A 34 -16.30 18.67 -13.67
CA LEU A 34 -16.41 18.47 -12.23
C LEU A 34 -17.83 18.09 -11.79
N GLU A 35 -18.85 18.69 -12.40
CA GLU A 35 -20.26 18.36 -12.12
C GLU A 35 -20.66 16.95 -12.60
N ARG A 36 -19.81 16.31 -13.41
CA ARG A 36 -20.02 14.96 -13.96
C ARG A 36 -19.14 13.91 -13.28
N ILE A 37 -18.22 14.32 -12.41
CA ILE A 37 -17.43 13.38 -11.62
C ILE A 37 -18.30 12.91 -10.46
N GLU A 38 -18.80 11.69 -10.58
CA GLU A 38 -19.36 10.98 -9.44
C GLU A 38 -18.21 10.40 -8.63
N ALA A 39 -18.18 10.72 -7.34
CA ALA A 39 -17.22 10.09 -6.44
C ALA A 39 -17.65 8.63 -6.25
N GLU A 40 -16.86 7.70 -6.77
CA GLU A 40 -17.04 6.29 -6.46
C GLU A 40 -16.70 6.06 -4.98
N THR A 41 -17.53 5.26 -4.32
CA THR A 41 -17.24 4.79 -2.97
C THR A 41 -16.18 3.71 -3.04
N PHE A 42 -15.33 3.64 -2.01
CA PHE A 42 -14.36 2.56 -1.85
C PHE A 42 -15.06 1.20 -1.98
N ASP A 43 -14.58 0.35 -2.90
CA ASP A 43 -15.19 -0.95 -3.15
C ASP A 43 -14.75 -1.96 -2.07
N GLU A 44 -15.59 -2.12 -1.05
CA GLU A 44 -15.35 -3.08 0.03
C GLU A 44 -15.44 -4.55 -0.43
N SER A 45 -15.98 -4.83 -1.62
CA SER A 45 -16.13 -6.21 -2.12
C SER A 45 -14.80 -6.85 -2.52
N ILE A 46 -13.85 -6.03 -2.96
CA ILE A 46 -12.53 -6.44 -3.43
C ILE A 46 -11.41 -6.19 -2.41
N HIS A 47 -11.67 -5.35 -1.40
CA HIS A 47 -10.71 -5.01 -0.35
C HIS A 47 -11.07 -5.69 0.97
N GLN A 48 -10.98 -7.02 0.99
CA GLN A 48 -11.32 -7.83 2.16
C GLN A 48 -10.09 -8.00 3.05
N ALA A 49 -9.98 -7.12 4.05
CA ALA A 49 -8.96 -7.24 5.09
C ALA A 49 -9.45 -8.09 6.28
N PRO A 50 -8.54 -8.73 7.04
CA PRO A 50 -8.90 -9.50 8.23
C PRO A 50 -9.75 -8.70 9.23
N ASN A 51 -10.63 -9.36 9.98
CA ASN A 51 -11.45 -8.69 10.99
C ASN A 51 -10.69 -8.40 12.29
N ASP A 52 -9.75 -9.27 12.66
CA ASP A 52 -8.87 -9.03 13.80
C ASP A 52 -7.94 -7.84 13.54
N ILE A 53 -7.76 -6.98 14.55
CA ILE A 53 -6.98 -5.75 14.42
C ILE A 53 -5.52 -6.05 14.07
N GLU A 54 -4.89 -7.01 14.74
CA GLU A 54 -3.47 -7.30 14.53
C GLU A 54 -3.23 -7.91 13.15
N SER A 55 -4.05 -8.88 12.74
CA SER A 55 -4.01 -9.42 11.37
C SER A 55 -4.30 -8.35 10.32
N ARG A 56 -5.27 -7.45 10.56
CA ARG A 56 -5.57 -6.34 9.65
C ARG A 56 -4.38 -5.39 9.48
N LEU A 57 -3.71 -5.04 10.58
CA LEU A 57 -2.53 -4.16 10.54
C LEU A 57 -1.38 -4.80 9.75
N ARG A 58 -1.13 -6.09 9.96
CA ARG A 58 -0.11 -6.83 9.21
C ARG A 58 -0.46 -6.93 7.73
N TYR A 59 -1.73 -7.20 7.42
CA TYR A 59 -2.23 -7.23 6.05
C TYR A 59 -2.01 -5.88 5.34
N ILE A 60 -2.41 -4.77 5.96
CA ILE A 60 -2.23 -3.42 5.40
C ILE A 60 -0.75 -3.13 5.16
N LEU A 61 0.12 -3.44 6.14
CA LEU A 61 1.55 -3.21 6.00
C LEU A 61 2.16 -4.01 4.85
N VAL A 62 1.70 -5.26 4.62
CA VAL A 62 2.12 -6.07 3.48
C VAL A 62 1.60 -5.50 2.17
N VAL A 63 0.31 -5.14 2.09
CA VAL A 63 -0.26 -4.51 0.89
C VAL A 63 0.55 -3.29 0.47
N ASP A 64 0.82 -2.38 1.42
CA ASP A 64 1.59 -1.17 1.14
C ASP A 64 3.04 -1.48 0.76
N ALA A 65 3.69 -2.45 1.41
CA ALA A 65 5.05 -2.87 1.06
C ALA A 65 5.15 -3.45 -0.35
N LEU A 66 4.09 -4.11 -0.86
CA LEU A 66 4.09 -4.79 -2.16
C LEU A 66 3.50 -3.96 -3.30
N ASN A 67 2.89 -2.81 -2.97
CA ASN A 67 2.26 -1.89 -3.91
C ASN A 67 3.30 -0.96 -4.54
N PHE A 68 3.65 -1.22 -5.80
CA PHE A 68 4.56 -0.35 -6.55
C PHE A 68 3.74 0.67 -7.35
N CYS A 69 4.17 1.95 -7.36
CA CYS A 69 3.46 2.99 -8.09
C CYS A 69 3.45 2.81 -9.62
N PHE A 70 4.21 1.85 -10.16
CA PHE A 70 4.28 1.55 -11.59
C PHE A 70 4.24 0.05 -11.84
N TRP A 71 3.24 -0.38 -12.59
CA TRP A 71 3.04 -1.76 -12.98
C TRP A 71 3.45 -1.94 -14.45
N PRO A 72 4.45 -2.78 -14.75
CA PRO A 72 4.84 -3.05 -16.15
C PRO A 72 3.84 -3.98 -16.86
N THR A 73 2.91 -4.57 -16.12
CA THR A 73 1.81 -5.38 -16.66
C THR A 73 0.66 -4.44 -17.05
N GLU A 74 0.33 -4.39 -18.33
CA GLU A 74 -0.80 -3.60 -18.84
C GLU A 74 -2.12 -4.03 -18.19
N GLY A 75 -2.93 -3.06 -17.75
CA GLY A 75 -4.23 -3.31 -17.12
C GLY A 75 -4.18 -3.76 -15.65
N PHE A 76 -3.01 -4.10 -15.11
CA PHE A 76 -2.87 -4.46 -13.71
C PHE A 76 -2.92 -3.23 -12.82
N GLU A 77 -3.85 -3.25 -11.86
CA GLU A 77 -4.05 -2.13 -10.93
C GLU A 77 -3.89 -2.58 -9.47
N TYR A 78 -3.93 -1.59 -8.56
CA TYR A 78 -3.88 -1.81 -7.12
C TYR A 78 -4.91 -2.85 -6.65
N ASP A 79 -6.13 -2.78 -7.21
CA ASP A 79 -7.22 -3.68 -6.87
C ASP A 79 -6.88 -5.14 -7.14
N ASP A 80 -6.16 -5.42 -8.22
CA ASP A 80 -5.75 -6.79 -8.57
C ASP A 80 -4.69 -7.34 -7.60
N LEU A 81 -3.76 -6.48 -7.14
CA LEU A 81 -2.83 -6.84 -6.07
C LEU A 81 -3.58 -7.19 -4.79
N THR A 82 -4.50 -6.32 -4.37
CA THR A 82 -5.24 -6.53 -3.12
C THR A 82 -6.13 -7.76 -3.17
N LYS A 83 -6.80 -8.03 -4.29
CA LYS A 83 -7.56 -9.28 -4.49
C LYS A 83 -6.68 -10.51 -4.30
N GLY A 84 -5.49 -10.53 -4.91
CA GLY A 84 -4.55 -11.64 -4.77
C GLY A 84 -4.08 -11.84 -3.33
N LEU A 85 -3.73 -10.75 -2.63
CA LEU A 85 -3.31 -10.81 -1.22
C LEU A 85 -4.46 -11.18 -0.28
N SER A 86 -5.68 -10.70 -0.52
CA SER A 86 -6.87 -11.10 0.23
C SER A 86 -7.12 -12.60 0.11
N HIS A 87 -7.03 -13.18 -1.09
CA HIS A 87 -7.17 -14.62 -1.25
C HIS A 87 -6.03 -15.38 -0.55
N LEU A 88 -4.79 -14.91 -0.64
CA LEU A 88 -3.67 -15.52 0.08
C LEU A 88 -3.88 -15.48 1.61
N GLU A 89 -4.43 -14.39 2.13
CA GLU A 89 -4.73 -14.28 3.57
C GLU A 89 -5.85 -15.21 3.99
N GLN A 90 -6.88 -15.39 3.15
CA GLN A 90 -7.98 -16.30 3.41
C GLN A 90 -7.55 -17.77 3.41
N ASP A 91 -6.73 -18.15 2.43
CA ASP A 91 -6.28 -19.53 2.25
C ASP A 91 -5.10 -19.90 3.18
N HIS A 92 -4.24 -18.91 3.48
CA HIS A 92 -3.00 -19.08 4.25
C HIS A 92 -2.79 -17.94 5.27
N PRO A 93 -3.69 -17.72 6.24
CA PRO A 93 -3.55 -16.62 7.20
C PRO A 93 -2.24 -16.70 8.00
N GLU A 94 -1.69 -17.90 8.19
CA GLU A 94 -0.42 -18.11 8.87
C GLU A 94 0.77 -17.44 8.17
N VAL A 95 0.75 -17.23 6.84
CA VAL A 95 1.88 -16.60 6.15
C VAL A 95 2.01 -15.12 6.46
N PHE A 96 0.95 -14.51 7.00
CA PHE A 96 0.93 -13.14 7.50
C PHE A 96 1.37 -13.03 8.98
N GLU A 97 1.72 -14.13 9.64
CA GLU A 97 2.41 -14.06 10.93
C GLU A 97 3.88 -13.65 10.70
N PRO A 98 4.46 -12.69 11.44
CA PRO A 98 5.81 -12.19 11.16
C PRO A 98 6.90 -13.26 11.11
N ASN A 99 6.76 -14.32 11.93
CA ASN A 99 7.69 -15.45 11.90
C ASN A 99 7.62 -16.29 10.61
N GLN A 100 6.45 -16.35 9.96
CA GLN A 100 6.24 -17.06 8.71
C GLN A 100 6.58 -16.18 7.50
N MET A 101 6.27 -14.87 7.55
CA MET A 101 6.60 -13.91 6.49
C MET A 101 8.08 -14.00 6.07
N LYS A 102 9.00 -14.12 7.03
CA LYS A 102 10.46 -14.26 6.79
C LYS A 102 10.83 -15.46 5.90
N ASN A 103 9.97 -16.47 5.84
CA ASN A 103 10.21 -17.73 5.15
C ASN A 103 9.26 -17.94 3.97
N ILE A 104 8.39 -16.97 3.64
CA ILE A 104 7.45 -17.10 2.52
C ILE A 104 8.23 -17.37 1.23
N SER A 105 7.74 -18.30 0.40
CA SER A 105 8.37 -18.63 -0.89
C SER A 105 7.83 -17.74 -2.00
N SER A 106 8.68 -17.45 -2.99
CA SER A 106 8.24 -16.74 -4.20
C SER A 106 7.26 -17.58 -5.03
N CYS A 107 7.38 -18.91 -4.99
CA CYS A 107 6.42 -19.82 -5.62
C CYS A 107 5.00 -19.63 -5.07
N LEU A 108 4.82 -19.62 -3.75
CA LEU A 108 3.51 -19.43 -3.13
C LEU A 108 2.96 -18.04 -3.50
N LEU A 109 3.78 -16.99 -3.41
CA LEU A 109 3.33 -15.65 -3.76
C LEU A 109 2.93 -15.54 -5.24
N ALA A 110 3.62 -16.25 -6.14
CA ALA A 110 3.30 -16.30 -7.57
C ALA A 110 2.00 -17.05 -7.89
N GLU A 111 1.52 -17.94 -7.01
CA GLU A 111 0.23 -18.62 -7.18
C GLU A 111 -0.96 -17.66 -7.01
N TYR A 112 -0.81 -16.65 -6.15
CA TYR A 112 -1.88 -15.70 -5.83
C TYR A 112 -1.74 -14.36 -6.54
N LEU A 113 -0.52 -13.90 -6.82
CA LEU A 113 -0.26 -12.64 -7.52
C LEU A 113 -0.25 -12.86 -9.03
N VAL A 114 -1.43 -13.18 -9.57
CA VAL A 114 -1.69 -13.52 -10.97
C VAL A 114 -2.70 -12.55 -11.57
N TYR A 115 -2.41 -12.08 -12.78
CA TYR A 115 -3.31 -11.26 -13.58
C TYR A 115 -3.42 -11.85 -15.00
N GLU A 116 -4.66 -12.05 -15.48
CA GLU A 116 -4.93 -12.67 -16.78
C GLU A 116 -4.14 -13.99 -17.03
N ASN A 117 -4.07 -14.86 -16.01
CA ASN A 117 -3.32 -16.12 -16.02
C ASN A 117 -1.79 -15.97 -16.15
N ARG A 118 -1.25 -14.79 -15.84
CA ARG A 118 0.19 -14.54 -15.79
C ARG A 118 0.59 -14.05 -14.42
N VAL A 119 1.68 -14.61 -13.91
CA VAL A 119 2.33 -14.10 -12.70
C VAL A 119 2.77 -12.65 -12.95
N ILE A 120 2.46 -11.76 -12.02
CA ILE A 120 2.84 -10.34 -12.15
C ILE A 120 4.37 -10.19 -12.09
N SER A 121 4.89 -9.13 -12.70
CA SER A 121 6.33 -8.81 -12.65
C SER A 121 6.88 -8.73 -11.21
N ASN A 122 8.20 -8.83 -10.99
CA ASN A 122 8.86 -8.56 -9.70
C ASN A 122 8.38 -9.39 -8.49
N ILE A 123 7.95 -10.64 -8.68
CA ILE A 123 7.59 -11.52 -7.55
C ILE A 123 8.75 -11.66 -6.57
N GLU A 124 9.98 -11.87 -7.04
CA GLU A 124 11.14 -12.04 -6.14
C GLU A 124 11.36 -10.81 -5.25
N GLU A 125 11.18 -9.61 -5.80
CA GLU A 125 11.28 -8.39 -5.00
C GLU A 125 10.13 -8.25 -4.02
N ARG A 126 8.90 -8.61 -4.41
CA ARG A 126 7.77 -8.66 -3.47
C ARG A 126 7.98 -9.67 -2.36
N THR A 127 8.52 -10.84 -2.68
CA THR A 127 8.91 -11.83 -1.68
C THR A 127 9.96 -11.27 -0.74
N ARG A 128 11.00 -10.58 -1.25
CA ARG A 128 12.02 -9.91 -0.43
C ARG A 128 11.40 -8.88 0.52
N LEU A 129 10.47 -8.06 0.04
CA LEU A 129 9.80 -7.01 0.81
C LEU A 129 8.88 -7.60 1.89
N MET A 130 8.10 -8.65 1.59
CA MET A 130 7.28 -9.32 2.59
C MET A 130 8.15 -9.97 3.68
N ARG A 131 9.29 -10.57 3.30
CA ARG A 131 10.26 -11.10 4.27
C ARG A 131 10.83 -9.98 5.15
N GLU A 132 11.20 -8.85 4.56
CA GLU A 132 11.70 -7.67 5.29
C GLU A 132 10.69 -7.18 6.33
N VAL A 133 9.40 -7.09 5.97
CA VAL A 133 8.33 -6.74 6.91
C VAL A 133 8.32 -7.71 8.09
N GLY A 134 8.36 -9.02 7.83
CA GLY A 134 8.44 -10.05 8.86
C GLY A 134 9.68 -9.92 9.76
N GLU A 135 10.86 -9.68 9.17
CA GLU A 135 12.12 -9.51 9.89
C GLU A 135 12.06 -8.30 10.84
N VAL A 136 11.59 -7.15 10.36
CA VAL A 136 11.50 -5.93 11.15
C VAL A 136 10.49 -6.11 12.29
N LEU A 137 9.30 -6.66 12.03
CA LEU A 137 8.30 -6.90 13.07
C LEU A 137 8.81 -7.87 14.14
N CYS A 138 9.51 -8.95 13.75
CA CYS A 138 10.13 -9.87 14.71
C CYS A 138 11.20 -9.19 15.57
N ASN A 139 12.09 -8.42 14.96
CA ASN A 139 13.29 -7.91 15.62
C ASN A 139 13.03 -6.65 16.44
N ARG A 140 12.11 -5.78 16.01
CA ARG A 140 11.87 -4.46 16.60
C ARG A 140 10.53 -4.32 17.31
N PHE A 141 9.51 -5.05 16.89
CA PHE A 141 8.15 -4.81 17.33
C PHE A 141 7.52 -6.01 18.03
N ASN A 142 8.34 -6.94 18.54
CA ASN A 142 7.89 -8.14 19.27
C ASN A 142 6.80 -8.91 18.51
N GLN A 143 6.95 -9.01 17.19
CA GLN A 143 6.02 -9.67 16.26
C GLN A 143 4.61 -9.05 16.20
N LYS A 144 4.44 -7.81 16.63
CA LYS A 144 3.15 -7.11 16.60
C LYS A 144 3.22 -5.81 15.80
N ALA A 145 2.41 -5.70 14.76
CA ALA A 145 2.20 -4.45 14.04
C ALA A 145 1.56 -3.38 14.92
N LEU A 146 0.76 -3.76 15.93
CA LEU A 146 0.22 -2.79 16.90
C LEU A 146 1.33 -2.00 17.64
N ASN A 147 2.47 -2.64 17.94
CA ASN A 147 3.57 -1.98 18.63
C ASN A 147 4.21 -0.85 17.78
N LEU A 148 4.15 -0.96 16.45
CA LEU A 148 4.55 0.12 15.53
C LEU A 148 3.66 1.36 15.72
N LEU A 149 2.35 1.15 15.85
CA LEU A 149 1.40 2.23 16.11
C LEU A 149 1.58 2.83 17.50
N GLU A 150 1.77 1.99 18.52
CA GLU A 150 2.01 2.43 19.90
C GLU A 150 3.30 3.27 20.01
N GLU A 151 4.39 2.87 19.35
CA GLU A 151 5.64 3.64 19.32
C GLU A 151 5.46 4.98 18.62
N SER A 152 4.65 5.03 17.56
CA SER A 152 4.27 6.27 16.90
C SER A 152 3.30 7.14 17.72
N LYS A 153 2.81 6.65 18.87
CA LYS A 153 1.75 7.27 19.69
C LYS A 153 0.49 7.56 18.88
N TYR A 154 0.22 6.73 17.87
CA TYR A 154 -0.89 6.89 16.92
C TYR A 154 -0.86 8.23 16.15
N ASP A 155 0.31 8.87 16.04
CA ASP A 155 0.50 10.06 15.21
C ASP A 155 0.95 9.67 13.80
N ALA A 156 0.20 10.09 12.79
CA ALA A 156 0.46 9.71 11.40
C ALA A 156 1.82 10.17 10.88
N THR A 157 2.26 11.38 11.25
CA THR A 157 3.55 11.92 10.79
C THR A 157 4.72 11.13 11.39
N THR A 158 4.59 10.80 12.69
CA THR A 158 5.54 9.98 13.42
C THR A 158 5.54 8.55 12.88
N LEU A 159 4.36 7.98 12.57
CA LEU A 159 4.23 6.65 12.00
C LEU A 159 4.92 6.55 10.64
N VAL A 160 4.67 7.49 9.72
CA VAL A 160 5.35 7.52 8.41
C VAL A 160 6.86 7.64 8.57
N SER A 161 7.32 8.50 9.48
CA SER A 161 8.75 8.65 9.76
C SER A 161 9.37 7.36 10.32
N LEU A 162 8.64 6.66 11.19
CA LEU A 162 9.04 5.38 11.76
C LEU A 162 9.06 4.27 10.71
N ILE A 163 8.05 4.20 9.85
CA ILE A 163 7.98 3.24 8.73
C ILE A 163 9.18 3.44 7.79
N ALA A 164 9.40 4.66 7.31
CA ALA A 164 10.50 4.97 6.40
C ALA A 164 11.89 4.69 7.02
N LYS A 165 12.01 4.80 8.34
CA LYS A 165 13.24 4.50 9.07
C LYS A 165 13.48 3.00 9.23
N GLU A 166 12.45 2.25 9.62
CA GLU A 166 12.58 0.86 10.07
C GLU A 166 12.38 -0.16 8.94
N PHE A 167 11.65 0.19 7.89
CA PHE A 167 11.38 -0.67 6.73
C PHE A 167 12.03 -0.09 5.46
N PRO A 168 13.27 -0.50 5.13
CA PRO A 168 13.98 -0.02 3.95
C PRO A 168 13.19 -0.02 2.64
N GLY A 169 12.31 -0.99 2.42
CA GLY A 169 11.47 -1.13 1.24
C GLY A 169 10.43 -0.03 1.02
N PHE A 170 10.17 0.81 2.03
CA PHE A 170 9.26 1.95 1.95
C PHE A 170 9.96 3.26 1.50
N ARG A 171 11.21 3.19 1.03
CA ARG A 171 12.02 4.34 0.62
C ARG A 171 12.33 4.35 -0.87
#